data_AF-A0A2H5YJS9-F1
#
_entry.id   AF-A0A2H5YJS9-F1
#
_cell.length_a   1.000
_cell.length_b   1.000
_cell.length_c   1.000
_cell.angle_alpha   90.00
_cell.angle_beta   90.00
_cell.angle_gamma   90.00
#
_symmetry.space_group_name_H-M   'P 1'
#
loop_
_entity.id
_entity.type
_entity.pdbx_description
1 polymer ?
#
loop_
_entity_poly.entity_id
_entity_poly.type
_entity_poly.pdbx_seq_one_letter_code
_entity_poly.pdbx_strand_id
1 'polypeptide(L)'
;MLLSEGFALLKYPDPAETASYAYGDGHPVLAASRRQALSPANRVQVFGQGAFAEAFLWEDIALGGDRLRQVHDLNIASAVQASDRAGWEAGRLLLALASEEIVVPVNCGQQLYDVVTVSEPALGLAAARRRVVAIRTRYDARRGLYRQHLALSAP
;
A
#
# COMPACT_ATOMS: atom_id res chain seq x y z
N MET A 1 9.31 23.50 -13.14
CA MET A 1 10.03 23.76 -11.87
C MET A 1 11.27 22.88 -11.86
N LEU A 2 12.43 23.44 -12.16
CA LEU A 2 13.70 22.70 -12.13
C LEU A 2 14.18 22.69 -10.67
N LEU A 3 14.06 21.54 -10.01
CA LEU A 3 14.50 21.35 -8.63
C LEU A 3 16.03 21.16 -8.64
N SER A 4 16.78 22.23 -8.35
CA SER A 4 18.25 22.24 -8.33
C SER A 4 18.86 21.99 -6.95
N GLU A 5 18.04 21.74 -5.92
CA GLU A 5 18.49 21.34 -4.58
C GLU A 5 17.91 19.98 -4.18
N GLY A 6 18.60 19.28 -3.28
CA GLY A 6 18.19 17.96 -2.80
C GLY A 6 16.99 18.04 -1.86
N PHE A 7 15.78 18.05 -2.41
CA PHE A 7 14.54 17.96 -1.62
C PHE A 7 14.14 16.50 -1.40
N ALA A 8 13.64 16.20 -0.20
CA ALA A 8 12.90 14.98 0.08
C ALA A 8 11.41 15.30 0.08
N LEU A 9 10.63 14.64 -0.78
CA LEU A 9 9.18 14.72 -0.77
C LEU A 9 8.62 13.64 0.14
N LEU A 10 7.86 14.03 1.16
CA LEU A 10 7.17 13.11 2.05
C LEU A 10 5.72 12.97 1.58
N LYS A 11 5.28 11.73 1.33
CA LYS A 11 3.87 11.41 1.06
C LYS A 11 3.28 10.70 2.27
N TYR A 12 2.20 11.25 2.81
CA TYR A 12 1.39 10.58 3.83
C TYR A 12 0.29 9.78 3.14
N PRO A 13 0.30 8.44 3.22
CA PRO A 13 -0.70 7.60 2.58
C PRO A 13 -2.00 7.59 3.41
N ASP A 14 -2.90 8.52 3.11
CA ASP A 14 -4.22 8.63 3.74
C ASP A 14 -5.21 7.63 3.10
N PRO A 15 -5.82 6.70 3.85
CA PRO A 15 -6.83 5.77 3.33
C PRO A 15 -8.06 6.45 2.69
N ALA A 16 -8.32 7.72 3.04
CA ALA A 16 -9.39 8.52 2.47
C ALA A 16 -9.01 9.23 1.15
N GLU A 17 -7.76 9.13 0.69
CA GLU A 17 -7.29 9.76 -0.55
C GLU A 17 -8.14 9.30 -1.75
N THR A 18 -8.51 10.26 -2.59
CA THR A 18 -9.29 10.01 -3.81
C THR A 18 -8.40 9.43 -4.91
N ALA A 19 -9.01 8.64 -5.79
CA ALA A 19 -8.26 8.07 -6.90
C ALA A 19 -7.86 9.17 -7.90
N SER A 20 -6.57 9.19 -8.28
CA SER A 20 -6.04 10.12 -9.29
C SER A 20 -6.16 9.58 -10.72
N TYR A 21 -6.38 8.27 -10.87
CA TYR A 21 -6.46 7.59 -12.16
C TYR A 21 -7.30 6.31 -12.10
N ALA A 22 -7.72 5.79 -13.25
CA ALA A 22 -8.50 4.57 -13.39
C ALA A 22 -7.87 3.59 -14.38
N TYR A 23 -7.77 2.32 -14.00
CA TYR A 23 -7.35 1.20 -14.85
C TYR A 23 -8.51 0.22 -15.09
N GLY A 24 -8.52 -0.40 -16.26
CA GLY A 24 -9.52 -1.37 -16.70
C GLY A 24 -10.37 -0.86 -17.87
N ASP A 25 -10.87 0.37 -17.77
CA ASP A 25 -11.60 1.05 -18.85
C ASP A 25 -10.75 2.19 -19.43
N GLY A 26 -10.68 2.30 -20.76
CA GLY A 26 -9.78 3.21 -21.48
C GLY A 26 -8.28 2.90 -21.37
N HIS A 27 -7.81 2.47 -20.20
CA HIS A 27 -6.46 1.98 -19.94
C HIS A 27 -6.49 0.51 -19.52
N PRO A 28 -6.30 -0.44 -20.47
CA PRO A 28 -6.56 -1.85 -20.21
C PRO A 28 -5.53 -2.48 -19.26
N VAL A 29 -6.01 -3.39 -18.43
CA VAL A 29 -5.15 -4.33 -17.68
C VAL A 29 -4.81 -5.50 -18.60
N LEU A 30 -3.52 -5.68 -18.88
CA LEU A 30 -3.01 -6.69 -19.82
C LEU A 30 -2.78 -8.05 -19.15
N ALA A 31 -2.48 -8.03 -17.86
CA ALA A 31 -2.34 -9.20 -17.01
C ALA A 31 -2.54 -8.77 -15.56
N ALA A 32 -3.03 -9.69 -14.74
CA ALA A 32 -3.25 -9.45 -13.34
C ALA A 32 -2.94 -10.71 -12.53
N SER A 33 -2.44 -10.53 -11.32
CA SER A 33 -2.24 -11.62 -10.37
C SER A 33 -2.52 -11.16 -8.95
N ARG A 34 -3.02 -12.08 -8.12
CA ARG A 34 -3.15 -11.88 -6.68
C ARG A 34 -2.19 -12.83 -5.97
N ARG A 35 -1.40 -12.29 -5.05
CA ARG A 35 -0.67 -13.07 -4.07
C ARG A 35 -1.46 -13.04 -2.77
N GLN A 36 -1.87 -14.21 -2.30
CA GLN A 36 -2.31 -14.32 -0.92
C GLN A 36 -1.06 -14.28 -0.04
N ALA A 37 -0.81 -13.10 0.54
CA ALA A 37 0.24 -12.89 1.52
C ALA A 37 -0.44 -12.48 2.82
N LEU A 38 0.05 -13.01 3.93
CA LEU A 38 -0.32 -12.56 5.26
C LEU A 38 0.66 -11.48 5.69
N SER A 39 0.17 -10.50 6.44
CA SER A 39 1.07 -9.53 7.07
C SER A 39 2.01 -10.25 8.06
N PRO A 40 3.30 -9.86 8.16
CA PRO A 40 4.21 -10.45 9.14
C PRO A 40 3.74 -10.24 10.59
N ALA A 41 2.89 -9.24 10.83
CA ALA A 41 2.20 -9.02 12.10
C ALA A 41 0.82 -8.41 11.86
N ASN A 42 -0.12 -8.66 12.76
CA ASN A 42 -1.50 -8.20 12.65
C ASN A 42 -2.11 -7.77 13.99
N ARG A 43 -1.38 -7.92 15.08
CA ARG A 43 -1.58 -7.20 16.32
C ARG A 43 -0.35 -6.37 16.61
N VAL A 44 -0.54 -5.07 16.75
CA VAL A 44 0.52 -4.13 17.14
C VAL A 44 0.28 -3.70 18.57
N GLN A 45 1.30 -3.85 19.41
CA GLN A 45 1.36 -3.27 20.75
C GLN A 45 2.39 -2.16 20.77
N VAL A 46 2.02 -1.01 21.32
CA VAL A 46 2.93 0.12 21.52
C VAL A 46 3.09 0.37 23.01
N PHE A 47 4.34 0.38 23.47
CA PHE A 47 4.74 0.70 24.84
C PHE A 47 5.57 1.99 24.84
N GLY A 48 5.17 2.95 25.67
CA GLY A 48 5.89 4.20 25.91
C GLY A 48 6.20 4.42 27.40
N GLN A 49 6.38 5.67 27.80
CA GLN A 49 6.59 6.07 29.19
C GLN A 49 5.27 6.01 29.97
N GLY A 50 4.91 4.81 30.46
CA GLY A 50 3.63 4.58 31.14
C GLY A 50 2.39 4.65 30.22
N ALA A 51 2.62 4.77 28.91
CA ALA A 51 1.59 4.75 27.88
C ALA A 51 1.56 3.39 27.18
N PHE A 52 0.35 2.93 26.84
CA PHE A 52 0.13 1.67 26.14
C PHE A 52 -1.08 1.79 25.21
N ALA A 53 -0.97 1.20 24.02
CA ALA A 53 -2.10 1.03 23.11
C ALA A 53 -1.90 -0.17 22.20
N GLU A 54 -3.00 -0.63 21.59
CA GLU A 54 -3.02 -1.74 20.65
C GLU A 54 -3.78 -1.37 19.37
N ALA A 55 -3.37 -1.97 18.25
CA ALA A 55 -4.11 -1.95 17.00
C ALA A 55 -4.18 -3.37 16.42
N PHE A 56 -5.31 -3.69 15.80
CA PHE A 56 -5.62 -5.04 15.31
C PHE A 56 -6.03 -4.99 13.83
N LEU A 57 -5.45 -5.87 13.04
CA LEU A 57 -5.85 -6.15 11.65
C LEU A 57 -6.75 -7.38 11.67
N TRP A 58 -8.01 -7.19 12.08
CA TRP A 58 -8.94 -8.29 12.35
C TRP A 58 -9.14 -9.26 11.19
N GLU A 59 -9.20 -8.76 9.95
CA GLU A 59 -9.34 -9.61 8.76
C GLU A 59 -8.11 -10.52 8.56
N ASP A 60 -6.90 -10.00 8.76
CA ASP A 60 -5.66 -10.77 8.65
C ASP A 60 -5.49 -11.76 9.82
N ILE A 61 -6.01 -11.42 11.01
CA ILE A 61 -6.12 -12.34 12.16
C ILE A 61 -7.11 -13.47 11.85
N ALA A 62 -8.26 -13.17 11.27
CA ALA A 62 -9.25 -14.18 10.91
C ALA A 62 -8.71 -15.15 9.85
N LEU A 63 -7.88 -14.67 8.92
CA LEU A 63 -7.27 -15.48 7.87
C LEU A 63 -6.09 -16.34 8.34
N GLY A 64 -5.26 -15.84 9.25
CA GLY A 64 -3.98 -16.48 9.58
C GLY A 64 -3.67 -16.64 11.06
N GLY A 65 -4.58 -16.30 11.97
CA GLY A 65 -4.33 -16.24 13.41
C GLY A 65 -3.53 -15.01 13.85
N ASP A 66 -3.39 -14.83 15.16
CA ASP A 66 -2.69 -13.70 15.78
C ASP A 66 -1.16 -13.78 15.57
N ARG A 67 -0.56 -12.65 15.17
CA ARG A 67 0.87 -12.43 14.98
C ARG A 67 1.24 -11.09 15.59
N LEU A 68 1.92 -11.13 16.72
CA LEU A 68 2.23 -9.96 17.52
C LEU A 68 3.49 -9.22 17.02
N ARG A 69 3.37 -7.89 16.94
CA ARG A 69 4.50 -6.94 16.86
C ARG A 69 4.46 -6.02 18.06
N GLN A 70 5.57 -5.95 18.80
CA GLN A 70 5.73 -5.00 19.89
C GLN A 70 6.67 -3.86 19.48
N VAL A 71 6.25 -2.64 19.75
CA VAL A 71 6.99 -1.41 19.49
C VAL A 71 7.22 -0.72 20.83
N HIS A 72 8.48 -0.51 21.17
CA HIS A 72 8.86 0.27 22.35
C HIS A 72 9.38 1.63 21.88
N ASP A 73 8.74 2.70 22.32
CA ASP A 73 9.11 4.06 21.93
C ASP A 73 9.08 4.98 23.16
N LEU A 74 10.28 5.36 23.62
CA LEU A 74 10.46 6.20 24.81
C LEU A 74 10.00 7.64 24.59
N ASN A 75 9.67 8.06 23.37
CA ASN A 75 9.15 9.40 23.07
C ASN A 75 7.63 9.50 23.24
N ILE A 76 6.95 8.37 23.46
CA ILE A 76 5.51 8.31 23.66
C ILE A 76 5.22 8.44 25.15
N ALA A 77 4.56 9.53 25.54
CA ALA A 77 4.26 9.87 26.93
C ALA A 77 2.76 9.90 27.24
N SER A 78 1.90 9.64 26.25
CA SER A 78 0.44 9.61 26.45
C SER A 78 -0.23 8.44 25.73
N ALA A 79 -1.40 8.06 26.22
CA ALA A 79 -2.23 7.01 25.60
C ALA A 79 -2.64 7.38 24.16
N VAL A 80 -2.90 8.67 23.89
CA VAL A 80 -3.24 9.16 22.55
C VAL A 80 -2.08 8.94 21.59
N GLN A 81 -0.86 9.34 21.97
CA GLN A 81 0.34 9.12 21.16
C GLN A 81 0.60 7.63 20.91
N ALA A 82 0.38 6.77 21.91
CA ALA A 82 0.51 5.32 21.76
C ALA A 82 -0.51 4.77 20.75
N SER A 83 -1.76 5.25 20.82
CA SER A 83 -2.84 4.85 19.91
C SER A 83 -2.54 5.28 18.47
N ASP A 84 -2.11 6.53 18.26
CA ASP A 84 -1.73 7.04 16.95
C ASP A 84 -0.56 6.24 16.36
N ARG A 85 0.44 5.92 17.19
CA ARG A 85 1.57 5.08 16.78
C ARG A 85 1.14 3.67 16.41
N ALA A 86 0.23 3.06 17.19
CA ALA A 86 -0.27 1.72 16.92
C ALA A 86 -1.04 1.68 15.60
N GLY A 87 -1.90 2.66 15.35
CA GLY A 87 -2.62 2.84 14.10
C GLY A 87 -1.68 3.05 12.90
N TRP A 88 -0.66 3.89 13.06
CA TRP A 88 0.33 4.12 12.00
C TRP A 88 1.15 2.85 11.68
N GLU A 89 1.59 2.11 12.68
CA GLU A 89 2.31 0.84 12.49
C GLU A 89 1.42 -0.21 11.81
N ALA A 90 0.14 -0.31 12.19
CA ALA A 90 -0.84 -1.18 11.56
C ALA A 90 -1.08 -0.79 10.08
N GLY A 91 -1.22 0.50 9.79
CA GLY A 91 -1.34 1.01 8.42
C GLY A 91 -0.08 0.70 7.59
N ARG A 92 1.11 0.87 8.17
CA ARG A 92 2.37 0.52 7.49
C ARG A 92 2.47 -0.97 7.15
N LEU A 93 1.97 -1.84 8.02
CA LEU A 93 1.92 -3.28 7.78
C LEU A 93 0.98 -3.61 6.60
N LEU A 94 -0.19 -2.98 6.52
CA LEU A 94 -1.12 -3.14 5.39
C LEU A 94 -0.54 -2.60 4.08
N LEU A 95 0.11 -1.45 4.12
CA LEU A 95 0.75 -0.85 2.93
C LEU A 95 1.90 -1.69 2.39
N ALA A 96 2.70 -2.30 3.27
CA ALA A 96 3.77 -3.20 2.86
C ALA A 96 3.25 -4.50 2.21
N LEU A 97 1.97 -4.83 2.41
CA LEU A 97 1.34 -6.01 1.86
C LEU A 97 0.85 -5.76 0.42
N ALA A 98 1.76 -5.90 -0.53
CA ALA A 98 1.42 -5.97 -1.95
C ALA A 98 0.66 -7.28 -2.24
N SER A 99 -0.66 -7.20 -2.24
CA SER A 99 -1.55 -8.35 -2.45
C SER A 99 -1.87 -8.60 -3.93
N GLU A 100 -1.78 -7.57 -4.75
CA GLU A 100 -2.20 -7.60 -6.15
C GLU A 100 -1.11 -7.01 -7.04
N GLU A 101 -0.96 -7.52 -8.25
CA GLU A 101 -0.09 -6.97 -9.28
C GLU A 101 -0.87 -6.88 -10.59
N ILE A 102 -0.84 -5.72 -11.24
CA ILE A 102 -1.39 -5.52 -12.58
C ILE A 102 -0.30 -5.10 -13.55
N VAL A 103 -0.43 -5.52 -14.80
CA VAL A 103 0.42 -5.13 -15.92
C VAL A 103 -0.41 -4.28 -16.86
N VAL A 104 0.06 -3.07 -17.16
CA VAL A 104 -0.66 -2.08 -17.97
C VAL A 104 0.28 -1.51 -19.04
N PRO A 105 -0.24 -0.92 -20.13
CA PRO A 105 0.51 0.06 -20.91
C PRO A 105 1.15 1.13 -20.00
N VAL A 106 2.24 1.75 -20.44
CA VAL A 106 2.94 2.71 -19.58
C VAL A 106 2.10 3.96 -19.35
N ASN A 107 1.85 4.29 -18.09
CA ASN A 107 1.28 5.57 -17.67
C ASN A 107 2.41 6.51 -17.23
N CYS A 108 2.67 7.57 -18.01
CA CYS A 108 3.73 8.53 -17.71
C CYS A 108 3.46 9.39 -16.46
N GLY A 109 2.21 9.47 -16.00
CA GLY A 109 1.80 10.22 -14.81
C GLY A 109 1.71 9.39 -13.53
N GLN A 110 1.88 8.07 -13.59
CA GLN A 110 1.71 7.20 -12.42
C GLN A 110 2.84 7.41 -11.41
N GLN A 111 2.49 7.75 -10.16
CA GLN A 111 3.44 7.91 -9.07
C GLN A 111 3.28 6.83 -7.99
N LEU A 112 4.34 6.64 -7.21
CA LEU A 112 4.33 5.77 -6.04
C LEU A 112 3.37 6.35 -4.99
N TYR A 113 2.60 5.48 -4.36
CA TYR A 113 1.54 5.76 -3.41
C TYR A 113 0.33 6.52 -3.98
N ASP A 114 0.16 6.67 -5.28
CA ASP A 114 -1.12 7.16 -5.78
C ASP A 114 -2.23 6.15 -5.49
N VAL A 115 -3.41 6.66 -5.14
CA VAL A 115 -4.64 5.86 -5.14
C VAL A 115 -5.19 5.85 -6.56
N VAL A 116 -5.56 4.67 -7.04
CA VAL A 116 -6.17 4.44 -8.35
C VAL A 116 -7.41 3.59 -8.20
N THR A 117 -8.36 3.69 -9.12
CA THR A 117 -9.42 2.69 -9.25
C THR A 117 -8.98 1.60 -10.23
N VAL A 118 -9.27 0.35 -9.89
CA VAL A 118 -8.97 -0.80 -10.74
C VAL A 118 -10.24 -1.60 -10.97
N SER A 119 -10.55 -1.81 -12.24
CA SER A 119 -11.58 -2.74 -12.71
C SER A 119 -10.90 -3.90 -13.42
N GLU A 120 -10.88 -5.06 -12.76
CA GLU A 120 -10.26 -6.28 -13.28
C GLU A 120 -11.02 -7.50 -12.75
N PRO A 121 -11.90 -8.11 -13.57
CA PRO A 121 -12.70 -9.26 -13.16
C PRO A 121 -11.88 -10.46 -12.66
N ALA A 122 -10.69 -10.71 -13.20
CA ALA A 122 -9.84 -11.83 -12.78
C ALA A 122 -9.35 -11.69 -11.32
N LEU A 123 -9.34 -10.47 -10.78
CA LEU A 123 -9.04 -10.18 -9.38
C LEU A 123 -10.31 -9.97 -8.53
N GLY A 124 -11.50 -10.05 -9.13
CA GLY A 124 -12.76 -9.69 -8.48
C GLY A 124 -12.87 -8.19 -8.15
N LEU A 125 -12.18 -7.33 -8.91
CA LEU A 125 -12.16 -5.88 -8.67
C LEU A 125 -13.14 -5.18 -9.62
N ALA A 126 -14.04 -4.39 -9.06
CA ALA A 126 -14.98 -3.54 -9.79
C ALA A 126 -14.83 -2.09 -9.29
N ALA A 127 -14.11 -1.26 -10.06
CA ALA A 127 -13.74 0.10 -9.69
C ALA A 127 -13.15 0.23 -8.26
N ALA A 128 -12.41 -0.80 -7.82
CA ALA A 128 -11.91 -0.89 -6.46
C ALA A 128 -10.74 0.09 -6.25
N ARG A 129 -10.74 0.85 -5.16
CA ARG A 129 -9.61 1.72 -4.81
C ARG A 129 -8.42 0.87 -4.35
N ARG A 130 -7.26 1.18 -4.90
CA ARG A 130 -5.97 0.54 -4.60
C ARG A 130 -4.87 1.57 -4.56
N ARG A 131 -3.88 1.35 -3.71
CA ARG A 131 -2.68 2.19 -3.66
C ARG A 131 -1.54 1.52 -4.39
N VAL A 132 -0.84 2.29 -5.22
CA VAL A 132 0.35 1.82 -5.92
C VAL A 132 1.55 1.79 -4.98
N VAL A 133 2.11 0.62 -4.69
CA VAL A 133 3.22 0.44 -3.75
C VAL A 133 4.52 -0.03 -4.41
N ALA A 134 4.47 -0.38 -5.69
CA ALA A 134 5.65 -0.51 -6.51
C ALA A 134 5.32 -0.22 -7.97
N ILE A 135 6.30 0.35 -8.68
CA ILE A 135 6.24 0.60 -10.12
C ILE A 135 7.49 0.00 -10.74
N ARG A 136 7.32 -0.85 -11.76
CA ARG A 136 8.43 -1.35 -12.58
C ARG A 136 8.07 -1.20 -14.05
N THR A 137 8.87 -0.43 -14.78
CA THR A 137 8.73 -0.31 -16.23
C THR A 137 9.65 -1.32 -16.90
N ARG A 138 9.09 -2.14 -17.80
CA ARG A 138 9.84 -3.13 -18.56
C ARG A 138 9.83 -2.74 -20.04
N TYR A 139 11.03 -2.64 -20.59
CA TYR A 139 11.28 -2.45 -22.01
C TYR A 139 12.08 -3.62 -22.57
N ASP A 140 11.63 -4.20 -23.68
CA ASP A 140 12.37 -5.19 -24.46
C ASP A 140 12.09 -4.98 -25.95
N ALA A 141 13.05 -4.39 -26.66
CA ALA A 141 12.94 -4.05 -28.07
C ALA A 141 12.75 -5.29 -28.96
N ARG A 142 13.43 -6.40 -28.65
CA ARG A 142 13.38 -7.63 -29.46
C ARG A 142 12.02 -8.30 -29.41
N ARG A 143 11.30 -8.10 -28.30
CA ARG A 143 9.96 -8.63 -28.07
C ARG A 143 8.85 -7.59 -28.29
N GLY A 144 9.20 -6.35 -28.66
CA GLY A 144 8.24 -5.25 -28.79
C GLY A 144 7.49 -4.94 -27.48
N LEU A 145 8.13 -5.14 -26.32
CA LEU A 145 7.51 -4.95 -25.02
C LEU A 145 7.83 -3.57 -24.46
N TYR A 146 6.78 -2.83 -24.10
CA TYR A 146 6.87 -1.63 -23.28
C TYR A 146 5.66 -1.59 -22.35
N ARG A 147 5.86 -1.98 -21.09
CA ARG A 147 4.78 -2.18 -20.11
C ARG A 147 5.19 -1.71 -18.73
N GLN A 148 4.21 -1.41 -17.90
CA GLN A 148 4.39 -1.04 -16.51
C GLN A 148 3.71 -2.10 -15.63
N HIS A 149 4.46 -2.59 -14.65
CA HIS A 149 3.98 -3.48 -13.61
C HIS A 149 3.73 -2.64 -12.36
N LEU A 150 2.52 -2.73 -11.82
CA LEU A 150 2.09 -2.02 -10.63
C LEU A 150 1.75 -3.02 -9.54
N ALA A 151 2.45 -2.95 -8.42
CA ALA A 151 2.06 -3.67 -7.21
C ALA A 151 1.08 -2.81 -6.42
N LEU A 152 0.01 -3.43 -5.93
CA LEU A 152 -1.13 -2.76 -5.34
C LEU A 152 -1.38 -3.26 -3.91
N SER A 153 -1.70 -2.33 -3.02
CA SER A 153 -2.14 -2.58 -1.64
C SER A 153 -3.52 -1.99 -1.38
N ALA A 154 -3.99 -2.13 -0.14
CA ALA A 154 -5.10 -1.35 0.38
C ALA A 154 -4.89 0.17 0.11
N PRO A 155 -5.98 0.93 -0.12
CA PRO A 155 -5.93 2.35 -0.42
C PRO A 155 -5.36 3.17 0.74
#